data_AF-A0A239C9B4-F1
#
_entry.id   AF-A0A239C9B4-F1
#
_cell.length_a   1.000
_cell.length_b   1.000
_cell.length_c   1.000
_cell.angle_alpha   90.00
_cell.angle_beta   90.00
_cell.angle_gamma   90.00
#
_symmetry.space_group_name_H-M   'P 1'
#
loop_
_entity.id
_entity.type
_entity.pdbx_description
1 polymer ?
#
loop_
_entity_poly.entity_id
_entity_poly.type
_entity_poly.pdbx_seq_one_letter_code
_entity_poly.pdbx_strand_id
1 'polypeptide(L)' 'MHKRCWKISIPGCAPFTMILMDDELIASAVAKSIWPSASVS' A
#
# COMPACT_ATOMS: atom_id res chain seq x y z
N MET A 1 14.43 -10.76 -8.35
CA MET A 1 13.75 -9.62 -7.69
C MET A 1 12.27 -9.94 -7.61
N HIS A 2 11.77 -10.31 -6.43
CA HIS A 2 10.35 -10.64 -6.25
C HIS A 2 9.55 -9.34 -6.16
N LYS A 3 8.66 -9.08 -7.11
CA LYS A 3 7.68 -7.99 -6.99
C LYS A 3 6.81 -8.28 -5.78
N ARG A 4 6.72 -7.34 -4.83
CA ARG A 4 5.84 -7.48 -3.66
C ARG A 4 4.57 -6.70 -3.93
N CYS A 5 3.46 -7.42 -3.92
CA CYS A 5 2.12 -6.87 -4.11
C CYS A 5 1.52 -6.63 -2.72
N TRP A 6 0.96 -5.45 -2.51
CA TRP A 6 0.40 -5.01 -1.24
C TRP A 6 -1.06 -4.63 -1.44
N LYS A 7 -1.96 -5.08 -0.57
CA LYS A 7 -3.36 -4.67 -0.65
C LYS A 7 -3.54 -3.40 0.16
N ILE A 8 -4.06 -2.36 -0.48
CA ILE A 8 -4.30 -1.04 0.10
C ILE A 8 -5.79 -0.88 0.37
N SER A 9 -6.12 -0.52 1.60
CA SER A 9 -7.49 -0.23 2.02
C SER A 9 -7.57 1.19 2.57
N ILE A 10 -8.51 1.98 2.03
CA ILE A 10 -8.79 3.36 2.41
C ILE A 10 -10.27 3.45 2.78
N PRO A 11 -10.64 4.11 3.90
CA PRO A 11 -12.04 4.30 4.26
C PRO A 11 -12.85 4.95 3.13
N GLY A 12 -13.95 4.31 2.72
CA GLY A 12 -14.83 4.82 1.68
C GLY A 12 -14.40 4.50 0.23
N CYS A 13 -13.28 3.81 0.02
CA CYS A 13 -12.86 3.36 -1.30
C CYS A 13 -12.79 1.83 -1.38
N ALA A 14 -12.99 1.29 -2.59
CA ALA A 14 -12.75 -0.13 -2.84
C ALA A 14 -11.24 -0.44 -2.67
N PRO A 15 -10.87 -1.55 -2.00
CA PRO A 15 -9.47 -1.94 -1.87
C PRO A 15 -8.81 -2.20 -3.23
N PHE A 16 -7.52 -1.87 -3.35
CA PHE A 16 -6.75 -2.09 -4.57
C PHE A 16 -5.36 -2.64 -4.27
N THR A 17 -4.67 -3.14 -5.30
CA THR A 17 -3.31 -3.68 -5.15
C THR A 17 -2.29 -2.64 -5.57
N MET A 18 -1.33 -2.37 -4.70
CA MET A 18 -0.15 -1.58 -4.99
C MET A 18 1.03 -2.51 -5.23
N ILE A 19 1.71 -2.35 -6.36
CA ILE A 19 2.90 -3.14 -6.70
C ILE A 19 4.11 -2.27 -6.40
N LEU A 20 4.93 -2.71 -5.45
CA LEU A 20 6.19 -2.07 -5.10
C LEU A 20 7.33 -3.04 -5.29
N MET A 21 8.49 -2.51 -5.68
CA MET A 21 9.73 -3.28 -5.73
C MET A 21 10.42 -3.37 -4.37
N ASP A 22 9.94 -2.58 -3.41
CA ASP A 22 10.51 -2.40 -2.08
C ASP A 22 9.76 -3.16 -0.97
N ASP A 23 10.32 -3.13 0.24
CA ASP A 23 9.81 -3.82 1.43
C ASP A 23 8.52 -3.21 2.00
N GLU A 24 7.87 -3.95 2.91
CA GLU A 24 6.57 -3.62 3.53
C GLU A 24 6.54 -2.27 4.26
N LEU A 25 7.62 -1.96 4.99
CA LEU A 25 7.75 -0.70 5.73
C LEU A 25 7.69 0.50 4.77
N ILE A 26 8.23 0.34 3.57
CA ILE A 26 8.19 1.35 2.51
C ILE A 26 6.79 1.41 1.90
N ALA A 27 6.12 0.27 1.72
CA ALA A 27 4.74 0.23 1.21
C ALA A 27 3.75 0.99 2.09
N SER A 28 3.84 0.82 3.42
CA SER A 28 2.98 1.56 4.36
C SER A 28 3.26 3.06 4.33
N ALA A 29 4.54 3.45 4.32
CA ALA A 29 4.92 4.86 4.25
C ALA A 29 4.47 5.53 2.93
N VAL A 30 4.64 4.85 1.79
CA VAL A 30 4.21 5.32 0.47
C VAL A 30 2.68 5.41 0.39
N ALA A 31 1.95 4.40 0.88
CA ALA A 31 0.49 4.45 0.91
C ALA A 31 -0.01 5.64 1.74
N LYS A 32 0.60 5.89 2.91
CA LYS A 32 0.22 6.97 3.81
C LYS A 32 0.63 8.37 3.35
N SER A 33 1.67 8.49 2.52
CA SER A 33 2.07 9.79 1.95
C SER A 33 1.08 10.29 0.90
N ILE A 34 0.39 9.38 0.21
CA ILE A 34 -0.66 9.70 -0.77
C ILE A 34 -2.03 9.76 -0.09
N TRP A 35 -2.32 8.79 0.79
CA TRP A 35 -3.59 8.66 1.51
C TRP A 35 -3.33 8.47 3.01
N PRO A 36 -3.45 9.53 3.82
CA PRO A 36 -3.10 9.48 5.24
C PRO A 36 -3.84 8.41 6.06
N SER A 37 -5.05 8.03 5.62
CA SER A 37 -5.90 7.00 6.24
C SER A 37 -5.73 5.59 5.64
N ALA A 38 -4.76 5.39 4.74
CA ALA A 38 -4.51 4.08 4.14
C ALA A 38 -3.95 3.06 5.13
N SER A 39 -4.36 1.82 4.94
CA SER A 39 -3.85 0.63 5.61
C SER A 39 -3.34 -0.37 4.58
N VAL A 40 -2.26 -1.09 4.93
CA VAL A 40 -1.58 -2.06 4.06
C VAL A 40 -1.69 -3.45 4.70
N SER A 41 -2.00 -4.46 3.88
CA SER A 41 -2.15 -5.88 4.28
C SER A 41 -1.65 -6.82 3.21
#